data_AF-A0A5S6QNC4-F1
#
_entry.id   AF-A0A5S6QNC4-F1
#
_cell.length_a   1.000
_cell.length_b   1.000
_cell.length_c   1.000
_cell.angle_alpha   90.00
_cell.angle_beta   90.00
_cell.angle_gamma   90.00
#
_symmetry.space_group_name_H-M   'P 1'
#
loop_
_entity.id
_entity.type
_entity.pdbx_description
1 polymer ?
#
loop_
_entity_poly.entity_id
_entity_poly.type
_entity_poly.pdbx_seq_one_letter_code
_entity_poly.pdbx_strand_id
1 'polypeptide(L)'
;MAKDVEDALCSLPRKTEFALQLDESTFPGNEELWFAKELVTDTKGESTFLVLKAYFTENKVPSSNIMSVATDEAPSMTGSQRGFIAYLKQVAPDILAVRCVIHRHHLVAKRLSARLNSSLQYVITSD
;
A
#
# COMPACT_ATOMS: atom_id res chain seq x y z
N MET A 1 -0.87 -22.22 14.60
CA MET A 1 -1.20 -22.29 13.17
C MET A 1 -1.19 -20.92 12.50
N ALA A 2 -2.05 -19.95 12.87
CA ALA A 2 -2.02 -18.62 12.22
C ALA A 2 -0.71 -17.84 12.47
N LYS A 3 -0.21 -17.82 13.72
CA LYS A 3 1.09 -17.19 14.06
C LYS A 3 2.28 -17.81 13.31
N ASP A 4 2.27 -19.13 13.13
CA ASP A 4 3.36 -19.83 12.43
C ASP A 4 3.42 -19.49 10.94
N VAL A 5 2.25 -19.22 10.32
CA VAL A 5 2.15 -18.77 8.93
C VAL A 5 2.58 -17.32 8.81
N GLU A 6 2.15 -16.44 9.71
CA GLU A 6 2.57 -15.03 9.73
C GLU A 6 4.09 -14.91 9.94
N ASP A 7 4.66 -15.66 10.90
CA ASP A 7 6.11 -15.69 11.15
C ASP A 7 6.89 -16.23 9.94
N ALA A 8 6.38 -17.28 9.28
CA ALA A 8 6.98 -17.82 8.06
C ALA A 8 6.91 -16.80 6.91
N LEU A 9 5.80 -16.08 6.75
CA LEU A 9 5.63 -15.04 5.74
C LEU A 9 6.49 -13.82 6.01
N CYS A 10 6.58 -13.36 7.26
CA CYS A 10 7.47 -12.28 7.69
C CYS A 10 8.96 -12.64 7.54
N SER A 11 9.31 -13.93 7.45
CA SER A 11 10.69 -14.35 7.23
C SER A 11 11.24 -13.98 5.84
N LEU A 12 10.36 -13.82 4.85
CA LEU A 12 10.70 -13.45 3.47
C LEU A 12 11.13 -11.97 3.36
N PRO A 13 10.30 -10.96 3.72
CA PRO A 13 10.68 -9.55 3.62
C PRO A 13 11.86 -9.17 4.53
N ARG A 14 12.20 -9.99 5.53
CA ARG A 14 13.44 -9.85 6.31
C ARG A 14 14.71 -10.11 5.51
N LYS A 15 14.65 -10.99 4.51
CA LYS A 15 15.83 -11.54 3.81
C LYS A 15 15.92 -11.11 2.35
N THR A 16 14.81 -10.71 1.74
CA THR A 16 14.74 -10.39 0.33
C THR A 16 14.22 -8.99 0.11
N GLU A 17 14.65 -8.40 -1.00
CA GLU A 17 14.04 -7.20 -1.55
C GLU A 17 12.60 -7.48 -2.00
N PHE A 18 11.71 -6.49 -1.84
CA PHE A 18 10.30 -6.62 -2.21
C PHE A 18 9.69 -5.30 -2.67
N ALA A 19 8.55 -5.41 -3.37
CA ALA A 19 7.70 -4.29 -3.73
C ALA A 19 6.52 -4.23 -2.76
N LEU A 20 6.18 -3.03 -2.30
CA LEU A 20 5.03 -2.78 -1.44
C LEU A 20 3.89 -2.21 -2.28
N GLN A 21 2.69 -2.77 -2.16
CA GLN A 21 1.46 -2.12 -2.59
C GLN A 21 0.70 -1.71 -1.33
N LEU A 22 0.34 -0.43 -1.26
CA LEU A 22 -0.43 0.12 -0.16
C LEU A 22 -1.79 0.54 -0.69
N ASP A 23 -2.83 0.07 -0.01
CA ASP A 23 -4.21 0.44 -0.28
C ASP A 23 -4.90 0.81 1.03
N GLU A 24 -5.76 1.82 0.96
CA GLU A 24 -6.57 2.29 2.10
C GLU A 24 -8.03 1.95 1.80
N SER A 25 -8.59 0.96 2.50
CA SER A 25 -10.01 0.59 2.37
C SER A 25 -10.82 0.99 3.60
N THR A 26 -12.11 1.26 3.39
CA THR A 26 -13.08 1.61 4.45
C THR A 26 -13.94 0.41 4.85
N PHE A 27 -13.68 -0.78 4.30
CA PHE A 27 -14.53 -1.95 4.46
C PHE A 27 -14.24 -2.71 5.76
N PRO A 28 -15.28 -3.20 6.48
CA PRO A 28 -15.12 -3.97 7.71
C PRO A 28 -14.83 -5.47 7.47
N GLY A 29 -14.20 -5.85 6.35
CA GLY A 29 -14.12 -7.24 5.87
C GLY A 29 -12.71 -7.76 5.59
N ASN A 30 -12.53 -9.08 5.73
CA ASN A 30 -11.30 -9.81 5.37
C ASN A 30 -11.09 -9.80 3.86
N GLU A 31 -10.36 -8.82 3.34
CA GLU A 31 -9.71 -8.90 2.03
C GLU A 31 -8.56 -9.93 2.09
N GLU A 32 -8.23 -10.56 0.95
CA GLU A 32 -7.04 -11.42 0.82
C GLU A 32 -5.76 -10.56 0.75
N LEU A 33 -5.50 -9.83 1.84
CA LEU A 33 -4.31 -9.01 2.00
C LEU A 33 -3.19 -9.83 2.63
N TRP A 34 -1.96 -9.56 2.20
CA TRP A 34 -0.78 -10.12 2.88
C TRP A 34 -0.78 -9.67 4.35
N PHE A 35 -1.07 -8.38 4.61
CA PHE A 35 -1.24 -7.84 5.95
C PHE A 35 -2.32 -6.75 5.96
N ALA A 36 -3.16 -6.74 6.99
CA ALA A 36 -4.12 -5.68 7.25
C ALA A 36 -3.90 -5.10 8.66
N LYS A 37 -3.78 -3.77 8.75
CA LYS A 37 -3.70 -3.04 10.02
C LYS A 37 -4.72 -1.92 10.02
N GLU A 38 -5.50 -1.85 11.09
CA GLU A 38 -6.52 -0.84 11.26
C GLU A 38 -5.90 0.54 11.53
N LEU A 39 -6.36 1.56 10.79
CA LEU A 39 -6.02 2.96 11.03
C LEU A 39 -7.09 3.57 11.96
N VAL A 40 -6.75 3.74 13.24
CA VAL A 40 -7.69 4.19 14.28
C VAL A 40 -7.95 5.71 14.24
N THR A 41 -7.10 6.49 13.56
CA THR A 41 -7.06 7.96 13.72
C THR A 41 -7.54 8.71 12.49
N ASP A 42 -6.73 8.77 11.44
CA ASP A 42 -7.01 9.46 10.19
C ASP A 42 -6.33 8.78 8.99
N THR A 43 -6.67 9.23 7.78
CA THR A 43 -6.11 8.76 6.50
C THR A 43 -4.99 9.67 6.00
N LYS A 44 -4.22 10.29 6.93
CA LYS A 44 -3.06 11.10 6.55
C LYS A 44 -1.86 10.22 6.26
N GLY A 45 -1.04 10.63 5.30
CA GLY A 45 0.18 9.91 4.95
C GLY A 45 1.16 9.71 6.09
N GLU A 46 1.20 10.62 7.07
CA GLU A 46 2.01 10.46 8.28
C GLU A 46 1.52 9.31 9.15
N SER A 47 0.21 9.23 9.41
CA SER A 47 -0.41 8.16 10.20
C SER A 47 -0.20 6.80 9.53
N THR A 48 -0.45 6.71 8.22
CA THR A 48 -0.19 5.51 7.41
C THR A 48 1.29 5.10 7.48
N PHE A 49 2.22 6.05 7.42
CA PHE A 49 3.65 5.79 7.56
C PHE A 49 4.04 5.28 8.95
N LEU A 50 3.49 5.88 10.01
CA LEU A 50 3.79 5.48 11.38
C LEU A 50 3.30 4.05 11.66
N VAL A 51 2.13 3.68 11.15
CA VAL A 51 1.60 2.31 11.28
C VAL A 51 2.48 1.31 10.53
N LEU A 52 2.90 1.62 9.30
CA LEU A 52 3.83 0.77 8.55
C LEU A 52 5.18 0.63 9.26
N LYS A 53 5.72 1.74 9.79
CA LYS A 53 6.99 1.75 10.52
C LYS A 53 6.92 0.92 11.79
N ALA A 54 5.83 1.04 12.56
CA ALA A 54 5.59 0.23 13.74
C ALA A 54 5.53 -1.25 13.38
N TYR A 55 4.80 -1.59 12.32
CA TYR A 55 4.67 -2.96 11.82
C TYR A 55 6.03 -3.57 11.42
N PHE A 56 6.86 -2.84 10.67
CA PHE A 56 8.20 -3.32 10.30
C PHE A 56 9.13 -3.44 11.50
N THR A 57 9.00 -2.55 12.49
CA THR A 57 9.79 -2.63 13.73
C THR A 57 9.40 -3.86 14.55
N GLU A 58 8.10 -4.10 14.74
CA GLU A 58 7.56 -5.27 15.43
C GLU A 58 8.00 -6.58 14.75
N ASN A 59 7.93 -6.61 13.41
CA ASN A 59 8.27 -7.77 12.61
C ASN A 59 9.75 -7.84 12.21
N LYS A 60 10.60 -6.95 12.70
CA LYS A 60 12.05 -6.90 12.38
C LYS A 60 12.33 -6.88 10.86
N VAL A 61 11.45 -6.28 10.07
CA VAL A 61 11.60 -6.13 8.62
C VAL A 61 12.43 -4.87 8.35
N PRO A 62 13.59 -4.98 7.68
CA PRO A 62 14.37 -3.81 7.31
C PRO A 62 13.64 -2.97 6.27
N SER A 63 13.43 -1.67 6.54
CA SER A 63 12.84 -0.75 5.55
C SER A 63 13.72 -0.55 4.32
N SER A 64 15.01 -0.91 4.40
CA SER A 64 15.95 -0.94 3.27
C SER A 64 15.62 -1.98 2.21
N ASN A 65 14.83 -3.00 2.54
CA ASN A 65 14.48 -4.07 1.60
C ASN A 65 13.34 -3.67 0.65
N ILE A 66 12.74 -2.50 0.86
CA ILE A 66 11.65 -2.03 0.00
C ILE A 66 12.26 -1.39 -1.24
N MET A 67 12.07 -2.01 -2.41
CA MET A 67 12.56 -1.47 -3.68
C MET A 67 11.60 -0.46 -4.29
N SER A 68 10.30 -0.71 -4.16
CA SER A 68 9.27 0.13 -4.76
C SER A 68 8.00 0.14 -3.94
N VAL A 69 7.26 1.26 -4.01
CA VAL A 69 5.93 1.36 -3.45
C VAL A 69 4.90 1.79 -4.49
N ALA A 70 3.79 1.08 -4.57
CA ALA A 70 2.62 1.40 -5.38
C ALA A 70 1.51 2.00 -4.50
N THR A 71 1.02 3.19 -4.86
CA THR A 71 -0.11 3.86 -4.19
C THR A 71 -1.13 4.39 -5.21
N ASP A 72 -2.34 4.70 -4.75
CA ASP A 72 -3.52 5.18 -5.50
C ASP A 72 -3.46 6.65 -5.95
N GLU A 73 -2.28 7.28 -5.90
CA GLU A 73 -2.08 8.71 -6.19
C GLU A 73 -2.84 9.69 -5.26
N ALA A 74 -3.47 9.24 -4.17
CA ALA A 74 -4.14 10.14 -3.24
C ALA A 74 -3.19 11.23 -2.71
N PRO A 75 -3.65 12.46 -2.42
CA PRO A 75 -2.81 13.52 -1.88
C PRO A 75 -2.14 13.13 -0.55
N SER A 76 -2.80 12.32 0.27
CA SER A 76 -2.24 11.72 1.49
C SER A 76 -1.05 10.81 1.20
N MET A 77 -0.99 10.18 0.02
CA MET A 77 0.08 9.25 -0.35
C MET A 77 1.22 9.94 -1.09
N THR A 78 0.91 10.81 -2.04
CA THR A 78 1.86 11.42 -2.97
C THR A 78 2.30 12.84 -2.62
N GLY A 79 1.75 13.43 -1.55
CA GLY A 79 2.11 14.78 -1.10
C GLY A 79 3.62 14.97 -0.90
N SER A 80 4.17 16.06 -1.42
CA SER A 80 5.62 16.31 -1.44
C SER A 80 6.26 16.54 -0.06
N GLN A 81 5.48 17.03 0.91
CA GLN A 81 5.94 17.30 2.27
C GLN A 81 5.26 16.44 3.34
N ARG A 82 3.97 16.15 3.15
CA ARG A 82 3.13 15.42 4.13
C ARG A 82 2.52 14.14 3.55
N GLY A 83 3.01 13.71 2.40
CA GLY A 83 2.59 12.46 1.79
C GLY A 83 3.32 11.26 2.39
N PHE A 84 2.66 10.11 2.43
CA PHE A 84 3.26 8.85 2.85
C PHE A 84 4.62 8.58 2.15
N ILE A 85 4.68 8.77 0.83
CA ILE A 85 5.90 8.54 0.03
C ILE A 85 7.02 9.51 0.47
N ALA A 86 6.70 10.75 0.84
CA ALA A 86 7.69 11.71 1.30
C ALA A 86 8.30 11.28 2.64
N TYR A 87 7.52 10.71 3.55
CA TYR A 87 8.04 10.13 4.79
C TYR A 87 8.83 8.84 4.55
N LEU A 88 8.35 7.97 3.66
CA LEU A 88 9.04 6.73 3.33
C LEU A 88 10.42 6.99 2.72
N LYS A 89 10.55 8.00 1.87
CA LYS A 89 11.85 8.41 1.29
C LYS A 89 12.85 8.95 2.32
N GLN A 90 12.41 9.37 3.51
CA GLN A 90 13.34 9.76 4.58
C GLN A 90 14.05 8.55 5.21
N VAL A 91 13.42 7.37 5.18
CA VAL A 91 14.01 6.12 5.71
C VAL A 91 14.58 5.21 4.62
N ALA A 92 14.09 5.34 3.38
CA ALA A 92 14.54 4.59 2.21
C ALA A 92 14.58 5.53 0.99
N PRO A 93 15.66 6.32 0.82
CA PRO A 93 15.71 7.36 -0.21
C PRO A 93 15.69 6.82 -1.64
N ASP A 94 16.19 5.61 -1.85
CA ASP A 94 16.29 4.97 -3.17
C ASP A 94 15.00 4.28 -3.63
N ILE A 95 13.94 4.33 -2.83
CA ILE A 95 12.68 3.66 -3.16
C ILE A 95 12.00 4.27 -4.40
N LEU A 96 11.57 3.40 -5.31
CA LEU A 96 10.81 3.77 -6.49
C LEU A 96 9.32 3.90 -6.16
N ALA A 97 8.79 5.11 -6.21
CA ALA A 97 7.35 5.33 -6.14
C ALA A 97 6.72 5.08 -7.51
N VAL A 98 5.89 4.03 -7.61
CA VAL A 98 5.13 3.67 -8.80
C VAL A 98 3.66 3.99 -8.60
N ARG A 99 2.95 4.24 -9.70
CA ARG A 99 1.51 4.54 -9.68
C ARG A 99 0.73 3.24 -9.80
N CYS A 100 -0.34 3.07 -9.01
CA CYS A 100 -1.16 1.87 -9.08
C CYS A 100 -1.79 1.71 -10.47
N VAL A 101 -1.42 0.63 -11.17
CA VAL A 101 -1.84 0.35 -12.56
C VAL A 101 -3.36 0.24 -12.68
N ILE A 102 -4.01 -0.37 -11.69
CA ILE A 102 -5.47 -0.56 -11.63
C ILE A 102 -6.17 0.81 -11.56
N HIS A 103 -5.73 1.69 -10.65
CA HIS A 103 -6.23 3.06 -10.53
C HIS A 103 -6.07 3.85 -11.83
N ARG A 104 -4.92 3.73 -12.53
CA ARG A 104 -4.72 4.41 -13.81
C ARG A 104 -5.63 3.91 -14.90
N HIS A 105 -5.79 2.59 -15.03
CA HIS A 105 -6.71 2.01 -16.01
C HIS A 105 -8.14 2.47 -15.76
N HIS A 106 -8.57 2.54 -14.51
CA HIS A 106 -9.89 3.06 -14.15
C HIS A 106 -10.10 4.51 -14.59
N LEU A 107 -9.14 5.39 -14.27
CA LEU A 107 -9.20 6.80 -14.66
C LEU A 107 -9.28 6.98 -16.17
N VAL A 108 -8.54 6.18 -16.93
CA VAL A 108 -8.57 6.19 -18.40
C VAL A 108 -9.90 5.64 -18.92
N ALA A 109 -10.39 4.52 -18.40
CA ALA A 109 -11.64 3.91 -18.83
C ALA A 109 -12.85 4.83 -18.60
N LYS A 110 -12.87 5.56 -17.47
CA LYS A 110 -13.88 6.58 -17.16
C LYS A 110 -14.00 7.63 -18.27
N ARG A 111 -12.94 7.87 -19.05
CA ARG A 111 -12.91 8.84 -20.14
C ARG A 111 -13.10 8.24 -21.54
N LEU A 112 -12.86 6.93 -21.72
CA LEU A 112 -12.81 6.31 -23.05
C LEU A 112 -14.07 5.51 -23.43
N SER A 113 -14.66 4.70 -22.54
CA SER A 113 -15.90 3.98 -22.87
C SER A 113 -16.71 3.57 -21.65
N ALA A 114 -18.04 3.66 -21.75
CA ALA A 114 -18.95 3.27 -20.67
C ALA A 114 -18.79 1.79 -20.28
N ARG A 115 -18.64 0.89 -21.27
CA ARG A 115 -18.47 -0.55 -21.04
C ARG A 115 -17.18 -0.87 -20.28
N LEU A 116 -16.05 -0.29 -20.67
CA LEU A 116 -14.78 -0.49 -19.97
C LEU A 116 -14.82 0.11 -18.56
N ASN A 117 -15.46 1.27 -18.41
CA ASN A 117 -15.64 1.90 -17.11
C ASN A 117 -16.46 1.00 -16.17
N SER A 118 -17.57 0.43 -16.64
CA SER A 118 -18.37 -0.52 -15.84
C SER A 118 -17.59 -1.78 -15.45
N SER A 119 -16.81 -2.35 -16.38
CA SER A 119 -15.98 -3.53 -16.08
C SER A 119 -14.87 -3.22 -15.07
N LEU A 120 -14.20 -2.08 -15.17
CA LEU A 120 -13.15 -1.71 -14.22
C LEU A 120 -13.71 -1.23 -12.88
N GLN A 121 -14.88 -0.57 -12.86
CA GLN A 121 -15.56 -0.26 -11.61
C GLN A 121 -15.84 -1.52 -10.81
N TYR A 122 -16.32 -2.58 -11.47
CA TYR A 122 -16.55 -3.86 -10.78
C TYR A 122 -15.30 -4.36 -10.07
N VAL A 123 -14.14 -4.38 -10.74
CA VAL A 123 -12.88 -4.83 -10.14
C VAL A 123 -12.49 -3.96 -8.93
N ILE A 124 -12.61 -2.64 -9.05
CA ILE A 124 -12.24 -1.70 -7.98
C ILE A 124 -13.20 -1.72 -6.79
N THR A 125 -14.48 -1.99 -7.02
CA THR A 125 -15.48 -2.07 -5.95
C THR A 125 -15.61 -3.48 -5.37
N SER A 126 -14.89 -4.45 -5.93
CA SER A 126 -14.86 -5.83 -5.44
C SER A 126 -13.61 -6.12 -4.59
N ASP A 127 -12.61 -5.23 -4.65
CA ASP A 127 -11.60 -5.04 -3.61
C ASP A 127 -12.20 -4.13 -2.51
#